data_AF-A0A428JR46-F1
#
_entry.id   AF-A0A428JR46-F1
#
_cell.length_a   1.000
_cell.length_b   1.000
_cell.length_c   1.000
_cell.angle_alpha   90.00
_cell.angle_beta   90.00
_cell.angle_gamma   90.00
#
_symmetry.space_group_name_H-M   'P 1'
#
loop_
_entity.id
_entity.type
_entity.pdbx_description
1 polymer ?
#
loop_
_entity_poly.entity_id
_entity_poly.type
_entity_poly.pdbx_seq_one_letter_code
_entity_poly.pdbx_strand_id
1 'polypeptide(L)'
;MKQVVAFFLGILMLVSGLVPQNDLSELGKLPELARHYRYHRALAAGHLSPLAFLALHYGPHGSDHRLHPYSRRDAQDHHKLPLEHHHHDCVMVSFVLPLGRVLLPPRPLAWPAAAYRMAPGPLYAFSVSNQLLQPPRA
;
A
#
# COMPACT_ATOMS: atom_id res chain seq x y z
N MET A 1 2.95 -15.07 -26.30
CA MET A 1 3.56 -15.35 -24.99
C MET A 1 3.73 -14.09 -24.13
N LYS A 2 4.37 -13.01 -24.60
CA LYS A 2 4.58 -11.77 -23.82
C LYS A 2 3.32 -11.18 -23.17
N GLN A 3 2.19 -11.13 -23.87
CA GLN A 3 0.94 -10.58 -23.33
C GLN A 3 0.32 -11.46 -22.25
N VAL A 4 0.40 -12.79 -22.40
CA VAL A 4 -0.07 -13.74 -21.39
C VAL A 4 0.74 -13.58 -20.10
N VAL A 5 2.07 -13.51 -20.23
CA VAL A 5 2.96 -13.28 -19.06
C VAL A 5 2.68 -11.92 -18.42
N ALA A 6 2.52 -10.85 -19.21
CA ALA A 6 2.21 -9.51 -18.69
C ALA A 6 0.86 -9.47 -17.96
N PHE A 7 -0.14 -10.19 -18.44
CA PHE A 7 -1.45 -10.31 -17.78
C PHE A 7 -1.31 -10.98 -16.41
N PHE A 8 -0.63 -12.12 -16.33
CA PHE A 8 -0.39 -12.79 -15.06
C PHE A 8 0.47 -11.96 -14.10
N LEU A 9 1.49 -11.26 -14.61
CA LEU A 9 2.31 -10.35 -13.80
C LEU A 9 1.48 -9.19 -13.26
N GLY A 10 0.57 -8.65 -14.07
CA GLY A 10 -0.36 -7.59 -13.65
C GLY A 10 -1.31 -8.05 -12.56
N ILE A 11 -1.87 -9.26 -12.68
CA ILE A 11 -2.69 -9.86 -11.60
C ILE A 11 -1.86 -10.05 -10.34
N LEU A 12 -0.64 -10.59 -10.47
CA LEU A 12 0.24 -10.82 -9.32
C LEU A 12 0.55 -9.48 -8.61
N MET A 13 0.91 -8.45 -9.36
CA MET A 13 1.18 -7.12 -8.79
C MET A 13 -0.06 -6.49 -8.15
N LEU A 14 -1.24 -6.66 -8.77
CA LEU A 14 -2.50 -6.17 -8.20
C LEU A 14 -2.82 -6.88 -6.88
N VAL A 15 -2.73 -8.21 -6.85
CA VAL A 15 -3.02 -9.01 -5.65
C VAL A 15 -2.01 -8.70 -4.55
N SER A 16 -0.72 -8.63 -4.87
CA SER A 16 0.34 -8.28 -3.91
C SER A 16 0.22 -6.83 -3.40
N GLY A 17 -0.31 -5.91 -4.21
CA GLY A 17 -0.58 -4.53 -3.77
C GLY A 17 -1.80 -4.39 -2.86
N LEU A 18 -2.73 -5.36 -2.90
CA LEU A 18 -3.90 -5.40 -2.01
C LEU A 18 -3.61 -6.04 -0.65
N VAL A 19 -2.49 -6.76 -0.51
CA VAL A 19 -2.04 -7.30 0.77
C VAL A 19 -1.13 -6.26 1.43
N PRO A 20 -1.60 -5.55 2.48
CA PRO A 20 -0.74 -4.58 3.15
C PRO A 20 0.54 -5.28 3.65
N GLN A 21 1.67 -4.64 3.36
CA GLN A 21 3.01 -5.14 3.67
C GLN A 21 3.38 -6.50 3.05
N ASN A 22 2.59 -7.02 2.11
CA ASN A 22 2.76 -8.37 1.52
C ASN A 22 2.88 -9.47 2.59
N ASP A 23 2.22 -9.27 3.75
CA ASP A 23 2.26 -10.23 4.83
C ASP A 23 1.31 -11.40 4.53
N LEU A 24 1.88 -12.47 3.97
CA LEU A 24 1.15 -13.70 3.69
C LEU A 24 0.63 -14.39 4.96
N SER A 25 1.16 -14.04 6.14
CA SER A 25 0.65 -14.56 7.41
C SER A 25 -0.76 -14.03 7.70
N GLU A 26 -1.10 -12.82 7.24
CA GLU A 26 -2.45 -12.26 7.32
C GLU A 26 -3.45 -13.03 6.45
N LEU A 27 -3.03 -13.52 5.27
CA LEU A 27 -3.87 -14.38 4.44
C LEU A 27 -4.17 -15.73 5.12
N GLY A 28 -3.24 -16.22 5.94
CA GLY A 28 -3.44 -17.41 6.77
C GLY A 28 -4.56 -17.28 7.81
N LYS A 29 -5.00 -16.04 8.11
CA LYS A 29 -6.09 -15.74 9.06
C LYS A 29 -7.47 -15.70 8.41
N LEU A 30 -7.58 -15.77 7.09
CA LEU A 30 -8.87 -15.81 6.38
C LEU A 30 -9.83 -16.93 6.86
N PRO A 31 -9.35 -18.15 7.20
CA PRO A 31 -10.21 -19.19 7.77
C PRO A 31 -10.76 -18.82 9.16
N GLU A 32 -10.02 -18.05 9.96
CA GLU A 32 -10.48 -17.52 11.24
C GLU A 32 -11.54 -16.43 11.03
N LEU A 33 -11.33 -15.52 10.06
CA LEU A 33 -12.34 -14.53 9.65
C LEU A 33 -13.67 -15.18 9.27
N ALA A 34 -13.62 -16.25 8.46
CA ALA A 34 -14.82 -16.99 8.06
C ALA A 34 -15.51 -17.67 9.26
N ARG A 35 -14.76 -18.21 10.22
CA ARG A 35 -15.32 -18.77 11.45
C ARG A 35 -15.96 -17.68 12.33
N HIS A 36 -15.31 -16.54 12.45
CA HIS A 36 -15.81 -15.40 13.22
C HIS A 36 -17.10 -14.82 12.60
N TYR A 37 -17.15 -14.70 11.27
CA TYR A 37 -18.38 -14.34 10.56
C TYR A 37 -19.54 -15.32 10.86
N ARG A 38 -19.27 -16.63 10.86
CA ARG A 38 -20.31 -17.64 11.19
C ARG A 38 -20.82 -17.49 12.62
N TYR A 39 -19.94 -17.16 13.56
CA TYR A 39 -20.32 -16.89 14.95
C TYR A 39 -21.26 -15.66 15.04
N HIS A 40 -20.87 -14.54 14.44
CA HIS A 40 -21.70 -13.32 14.42
C HIS A 40 -23.02 -13.52 13.67
N ARG A 41 -23.00 -14.28 12.57
CA ARG A 41 -24.22 -14.65 11.85
C ARG A 41 -25.15 -15.50 12.71
N ALA A 42 -24.62 -16.41 13.54
CA ALA A 42 -25.43 -17.19 14.47
C ALA A 42 -26.04 -16.31 15.56
N LEU A 43 -25.30 -15.36 16.11
CA LEU A 43 -25.81 -14.38 17.08
C LEU A 43 -26.93 -13.51 16.50
N ALA A 44 -26.80 -13.11 15.23
CA ALA A 44 -27.79 -12.32 14.51
C ALA A 44 -28.94 -13.16 13.91
N ALA A 45 -29.15 -14.39 14.38
CA ALA A 45 -30.19 -15.31 13.89
C ALA A 45 -30.18 -15.51 12.35
N GLY A 46 -29.01 -15.40 11.71
CA GLY A 46 -28.84 -15.59 10.28
C GLY A 46 -28.91 -14.31 9.43
N HIS A 47 -29.30 -13.17 10.00
CA HIS A 47 -29.56 -11.92 9.26
C HIS A 47 -28.31 -11.10 8.94
N LEU A 48 -27.13 -11.48 9.46
CA LEU A 48 -25.90 -10.75 9.20
C LEU A 48 -25.30 -11.08 7.84
N SER A 49 -25.21 -10.07 6.97
CA SER A 49 -24.52 -10.18 5.70
C SER A 49 -22.99 -10.11 5.88
N PRO A 50 -22.19 -10.72 4.98
CA PRO A 50 -20.73 -10.63 5.05
C PRO A 50 -20.23 -9.19 4.99
N LEU A 51 -20.86 -8.33 4.17
CA LEU A 51 -20.48 -6.93 4.05
C LEU A 51 -20.77 -6.15 5.33
N ALA A 52 -21.92 -6.40 5.97
CA ALA A 52 -22.25 -5.77 7.25
C ALA A 52 -21.27 -6.21 8.35
N PHE A 53 -20.88 -7.48 8.36
CA PHE A 53 -19.84 -7.99 9.26
C PHE A 53 -18.48 -7.30 9.04
N LEU A 54 -18.06 -7.14 7.78
CA LEU A 54 -16.82 -6.43 7.45
C LEU A 54 -16.90 -4.96 7.84
N ALA A 55 -18.03 -4.29 7.61
CA ALA A 55 -18.23 -2.90 8.03
C ALA A 55 -18.19 -2.76 9.56
N LEU A 56 -18.69 -3.75 10.30
CA LEU A 56 -18.64 -3.78 11.76
C LEU A 56 -17.21 -3.93 12.31
N HIS A 57 -16.30 -4.57 11.58
CA HIS A 57 -14.93 -4.84 12.05
C HIS A 57 -13.87 -3.91 11.43
N TYR A 58 -14.04 -3.52 10.18
CA TYR A 58 -13.07 -2.76 9.39
C TYR A 58 -13.60 -1.39 8.93
N GLY A 59 -14.87 -1.07 9.26
CA GLY A 59 -15.46 0.22 8.94
C GLY A 59 -15.03 1.33 9.91
N PRO A 60 -15.50 2.56 9.68
CA PRO A 60 -15.15 3.74 10.49
C PRO A 60 -15.45 3.60 11.99
N HIS A 61 -16.42 2.74 12.34
CA HIS A 61 -16.86 2.48 13.72
C HIS A 61 -16.42 1.10 14.24
N GLY A 62 -15.46 0.44 13.59
CA GLY A 62 -15.03 -0.90 13.98
C GLY A 62 -14.40 -0.97 15.38
N SER A 63 -13.81 0.13 15.83
CA SER A 63 -13.28 0.27 17.19
C SER A 63 -14.34 0.13 18.27
N ASP A 64 -15.57 0.57 18.02
CA ASP A 64 -16.64 0.55 19.02
C ASP A 64 -17.07 -0.90 19.32
N HIS A 65 -17.16 -1.73 18.28
CA HIS A 65 -17.43 -3.15 18.44
C HIS A 65 -16.31 -3.86 19.22
N ARG A 66 -15.05 -3.45 18.99
CA ARG A 66 -13.89 -4.00 19.71
C ARG A 66 -13.88 -3.65 21.19
N LEU A 67 -14.35 -2.44 21.55
CA LEU A 67 -14.49 -2.00 22.93
C LEU A 67 -15.67 -2.69 23.64
N HIS A 68 -16.68 -3.09 22.88
CA HIS A 68 -17.91 -3.72 23.38
C HIS A 68 -18.19 -5.07 22.70
N PRO A 69 -17.36 -6.09 22.96
CA PRO A 69 -17.54 -7.42 22.39
C PRO A 69 -18.75 -8.14 23.00
N TYR A 70 -19.38 -9.04 22.24
CA TYR A 70 -20.56 -9.78 22.71
C TYR A 70 -20.23 -10.80 23.80
N SER A 71 -18.99 -11.28 23.86
CA SER A 71 -18.52 -12.21 24.89
C SER A 71 -17.01 -12.10 25.11
N ARG A 72 -16.52 -12.71 26.19
CA ARG A 72 -15.07 -12.81 26.44
C ARG A 72 -14.34 -13.58 25.33
N ARG A 73 -15.00 -14.56 24.72
CA ARG A 73 -14.46 -15.33 23.58
C ARG A 73 -14.37 -14.45 22.33
N ASP A 74 -15.40 -13.65 22.07
CA ASP A 74 -15.46 -12.70 20.96
C ASP A 74 -14.28 -11.71 21.05
N ALA A 75 -14.05 -11.14 22.23
CA ALA A 75 -12.92 -10.25 22.51
C ALA A 75 -11.55 -10.89 22.21
N GLN A 76 -11.38 -12.18 22.51
CA GLN A 76 -10.14 -12.91 22.25
C GLN A 76 -10.00 -13.23 20.76
N ASP A 77 -11.08 -13.57 20.08
CA ASP A 77 -11.01 -13.95 18.67
C ASP A 77 -10.73 -12.76 17.74
N HIS A 78 -10.95 -11.51 18.18
CA HIS A 78 -10.58 -10.31 17.43
C HIS A 78 -9.08 -10.27 17.06
N HIS A 79 -8.17 -10.68 17.95
CA HIS A 79 -6.74 -10.68 17.65
C HIS A 79 -6.33 -11.66 16.54
N LYS A 80 -7.20 -12.62 16.21
CA LYS A 80 -6.97 -13.64 15.17
C LYS A 80 -7.44 -13.18 13.80
N LEU A 81 -8.13 -12.03 13.74
CA LEU A 81 -8.63 -11.49 12.49
C LEU A 81 -7.48 -10.89 11.68
N PRO A 82 -7.56 -10.96 10.34
CA PRO A 82 -6.59 -10.30 9.48
C PRO A 82 -6.69 -8.78 9.63
N LEU A 83 -5.57 -8.09 9.41
CA LEU A 83 -5.46 -6.62 9.34
C LEU A 83 -5.74 -5.85 10.64
N GLU A 84 -6.00 -6.57 11.73
CA GLU A 84 -6.48 -6.00 12.99
C GLU A 84 -5.43 -5.11 13.70
N HIS A 85 -4.14 -5.34 13.43
CA HIS A 85 -3.03 -4.56 13.97
C HIS A 85 -2.67 -3.33 13.12
N HIS A 86 -3.16 -3.24 11.88
CA HIS A 86 -2.77 -2.19 10.93
C HIS A 86 -3.70 -0.96 10.97
N HIS A 87 -4.65 -0.90 11.91
CA HIS A 87 -5.54 0.26 12.05
C HIS A 87 -4.91 1.43 12.83
N HIS A 88 -3.84 1.20 13.61
CA HIS A 88 -3.11 2.25 14.32
C HIS A 88 -1.85 2.72 13.59
N ASP A 89 -1.23 1.84 12.81
CA ASP A 89 -0.18 2.22 11.87
C ASP A 89 -0.85 2.61 10.56
N CYS A 90 -1.08 3.91 10.40
CA CYS A 90 -1.51 4.52 9.15
C CYS A 90 -0.78 3.82 7.99
N VAL A 91 -1.49 2.95 7.25
CA VAL A 91 -0.92 2.20 6.14
C VAL A 91 -0.50 3.25 5.13
N MET A 92 0.77 3.63 5.17
CA MET A 92 1.33 4.59 4.22
C MET A 92 1.43 3.84 2.89
N VAL A 93 0.35 3.87 2.13
CA VAL A 93 0.31 3.31 0.79
C VAL A 93 1.10 4.26 -0.12
N SER A 94 2.41 4.12 -0.13
CA SER A 94 3.29 4.83 -1.03
C SER A 94 3.27 4.15 -2.40
N PHE A 95 2.45 4.67 -3.30
CA PHE A 95 2.52 4.29 -4.71
C PHE A 95 3.66 5.06 -5.37
N VAL A 96 4.68 4.36 -5.86
CA VAL A 96 5.62 4.95 -6.82
C VAL A 96 4.88 4.99 -8.16
N LEU A 97 4.20 6.09 -8.46
CA LEU A 97 3.74 6.31 -9.82
C LEU A 97 5.00 6.41 -10.70
N PRO A 98 5.15 5.57 -11.73
CA PRO A 98 6.11 5.87 -12.77
C PRO A 98 5.66 7.19 -13.36
N LEU A 99 6.37 8.27 -13.04
CA LEU A 99 6.16 9.56 -13.66
C LEU A 99 6.56 9.36 -15.12
N GLY A 100 5.60 8.93 -15.94
CA GLY A 100 5.75 8.91 -17.37
C GLY A 100 6.18 10.30 -17.76
N ARG A 101 7.44 10.44 -18.18
CA ARG A 101 7.94 11.72 -18.69
C ARG A 101 7.09 12.03 -19.90
N VAL A 102 6.11 12.92 -19.71
CA VAL A 102 5.41 13.56 -20.82
C VAL A 102 6.49 14.39 -21.52
N LEU A 103 7.15 13.77 -22.50
CA LEU A 103 8.03 14.45 -23.42
C LEU A 103 7.12 15.35 -24.27
N LEU A 104 6.91 16.57 -23.80
CA LEU A 104 6.36 17.64 -24.62
C LEU A 104 7.31 17.80 -25.82
N PRO A 105 6.81 17.74 -27.07
CA PRO A 105 7.65 17.99 -28.23
C PRO A 105 8.26 19.39 -28.10
N PRO A 106 9.58 19.56 -28.33
CA PRO A 106 10.21 20.86 -28.23
C PRO A 106 9.54 21.81 -29.20
N ARG A 107 9.08 22.96 -28.69
CA ARG A 107 8.54 24.04 -29.50
C ARG A 107 9.65 24.50 -30.47
N PRO A 108 9.40 24.59 -31.78
CA PRO A 108 10.43 25.05 -32.72
C PRO A 108 10.84 26.47 -32.35
N LEU A 109 12.12 26.63 -32.00
CA LEU A 109 12.71 27.91 -31.61
C LEU A 109 12.85 28.76 -32.89
N ALA A 110 12.00 29.77 -33.04
CA ALA A 110 12.11 30.72 -34.15
C ALA A 110 13.02 31.89 -33.75
N TRP A 111 14.20 31.93 -34.38
CA TRP A 111 15.12 33.09 -34.55
C TRP A 111 15.81 33.67 -33.29
N PRO A 112 16.90 34.44 -33.45
CA PRO A 112 18.25 34.06 -33.04
C PRO A 112 18.63 34.76 -31.74
N ALA A 113 18.70 34.02 -30.64
CA ALA A 113 19.32 34.57 -29.44
C ALA A 113 20.84 34.60 -29.66
N ALA A 114 21.44 35.79 -29.58
CA ALA A 114 22.89 35.95 -29.52
C ALA A 114 23.45 34.95 -28.50
N ALA A 115 24.45 34.17 -28.90
CA ALA A 115 24.98 33.06 -28.13
C ALA A 115 25.48 33.54 -26.76
N TYR A 116 24.62 33.44 -25.75
CA TYR A 116 25.00 33.63 -24.35
C TYR A 116 25.90 32.46 -23.97
N ARG A 117 27.22 32.70 -23.95
CA ARG A 117 28.18 31.73 -23.42
C ARG A 117 28.16 31.83 -21.90
N MET A 118 27.51 30.86 -21.26
CA MET A 118 27.61 30.67 -19.82
C MET A 118 29.04 30.19 -19.52
N ALA A 119 29.81 30.96 -18.76
CA ALA A 119 31.10 30.50 -18.25
C ALA A 119 30.88 29.27 -17.35
N PRO A 120 31.68 28.19 -17.47
CA PRO A 120 31.51 27.00 -16.65
C PRO A 120 31.91 27.32 -15.21
N GLY A 121 30.93 27.73 -14.41
CA GLY A 121 31.04 27.79 -12.95
C GLY A 121 30.73 26.42 -12.34
N PRO A 122 31.34 26.05 -11.20
CA PRO A 122 31.09 24.76 -10.56
C PRO A 122 29.65 24.68 -10.05
N LEU A 123 28.80 23.95 -10.78
CA LEU A 123 27.35 23.78 -10.50
C LEU A 123 27.03 22.92 -9.26
N TYR A 124 28.03 22.57 -8.44
CA TYR A 124 27.88 21.61 -7.34
C TYR A 124 28.67 22.00 -6.07
N ALA A 125 28.90 23.29 -5.83
CA ALA A 125 29.61 23.75 -4.62
C ALA A 125 28.90 23.42 -3.30
N PHE A 126 27.63 23.00 -3.35
CA PHE A 126 26.81 22.60 -2.20
C PHE A 126 26.65 21.08 -2.05
N SER A 127 27.30 20.27 -2.90
CA SER A 127 27.24 18.81 -2.78
C SER A 127 28.22 18.33 -1.71
N VAL A 128 27.76 18.23 -0.47
CA VAL A 128 28.49 17.53 0.59
C VAL A 128 28.44 16.04 0.29
N SER A 129 29.50 15.50 -0.31
CA SER A 129 29.61 14.06 -0.54
C SER A 129 29.86 13.36 0.80
N ASN A 130 28.93 12.51 1.23
CA ASN A 130 29.17 11.60 2.34
C ASN A 130 30.32 10.66 1.99
N GLN A 131 31.42 10.71 2.75
CA GLN A 131 32.62 9.92 2.49
C GLN A 131 32.39 8.40 2.52
N LEU A 132 31.28 7.95 3.11
CA LEU A 132 30.91 6.54 3.21
C LEU A 132 30.54 5.87 1.88
N LEU A 133 30.26 6.65 0.83
CA LEU A 133 29.83 6.14 -0.48
C LEU A 133 30.85 6.34 -1.60
N GLN A 134 32.08 6.76 -1.29
CA GLN A 134 33.13 6.81 -2.30
C GLN A 134 33.92 5.48 -2.30
N PRO A 135 34.08 4.83 -3.46
CA PRO A 135 34.96 3.67 -3.56
C PRO A 135 36.41 4.10 -3.27
N PRO A 136 37.25 3.20 -2.72
CA PRO A 136 38.65 3.51 -2.45
C PRO A 136 39.34 3.92 -3.75
N ARG A 137 39.98 5.09 -3.72
CA ARG A 137 40.84 5.56 -4.82
C ARG A 137 42.23 4.99 -4.59
N ALA A 138 42.76 4.27 -5.57
CA ALA A 138 44.15 3.83 -5.63
C ALA A 138 45.05 4.94 -6.20
#